data_AF-K6XE32-F1
#
_entry.id   AF-K6XE32-F1
#
_cell.length_a   1.000
_cell.length_b   1.000
_cell.length_c   1.000
_cell.angle_alpha   90.00
_cell.angle_beta   90.00
_cell.angle_gamma   90.00
#
_symmetry.space_group_name_H-M   'P 1'
#
loop_
_entity.id
_entity.type
_entity.pdbx_description
1 polymer ?
#
loop_
_entity_poly.entity_id
_entity_poly.type
_entity_poly.pdbx_seq_one_letter_code
_entity_poly.pdbx_strand_id
1 'polypeptide(L)' 'MISKSLPAVLRQSLEYHVNESQLTHDDELQGIYDRLTNLNEKVEFLKNKIKSNRQNSNV' A
#
# COMPACT_ATOMS: atom_id res chain seq x y z
N MET A 1 -14.10 7.35 6.95
CA MET A 1 -12.65 7.40 6.71
C MET A 1 -12.29 6.31 5.73
N ILE A 2 -11.59 6.62 4.63
CA ILE A 2 -10.96 5.57 3.82
C ILE A 2 -9.82 5.03 4.68
N SER A 3 -10.03 3.86 5.29
CA SER A 3 -8.93 3.13 5.93
C SER A 3 -7.88 2.88 4.86
N LYS A 4 -6.62 3.18 5.21
CA LYS A 4 -5.47 2.87 4.36
C LYS A 4 -5.55 1.40 3.91
N SER A 5 -5.12 1.11 2.70
CA SER A 5 -4.98 -0.28 2.25
C SER A 5 -4.00 -1.01 3.18
N LEU A 6 -4.14 -2.33 3.31
CA LEU A 6 -3.17 -3.13 4.09
C LEU A 6 -1.73 -2.89 3.61
N PRO A 7 -1.41 -2.87 2.30
CA PRO A 7 -0.08 -2.50 1.81
C PRO A 7 0.40 -1.12 2.27
N ALA A 8 -0.49 -0.11 2.30
CA ALA A 8 -0.13 1.23 2.77
C ALA A 8 0.14 1.26 4.29
N VAL A 9 -0.56 0.45 5.07
CA VAL A 9 -0.28 0.26 6.50
C VAL A 9 1.08 -0.43 6.69
N LEU A 10 1.35 -1.50 5.94
CA LEU A 10 2.63 -2.23 6.00
C LEU A 10 3.81 -1.33 5.64
N ARG A 11 3.66 -0.47 4.62
CA ARG A 11 4.70 0.50 4.25
C ARG A 11 4.99 1.47 5.38
N GLN A 12 3.94 2.02 5.99
CA GLN A 12 4.09 2.95 7.11
C GLN A 12 4.74 2.27 8.34
N SER A 13 4.34 1.04 8.67
CA SER A 13 4.96 0.28 9.76
C SER A 13 6.45 0.00 9.48
N LEU A 14 6.79 -0.31 8.23
CA LEU A 14 8.18 -0.50 7.84
C LEU A 14 9.00 0.79 7.94
N GLU A 15 8.49 1.92 7.44
CA GLU A 15 9.08 3.26 7.60
C GLU A 15 9.34 3.58 9.09
N TYR A 16 8.37 3.29 9.97
CA TYR A 16 8.53 3.46 11.41
C TYR A 16 9.68 2.61 11.98
N HIS A 17 9.70 1.30 11.69
CA HIS A 17 10.73 0.41 12.25
C HIS A 17 12.14 0.70 11.71
N VAL A 18 12.27 1.13 10.46
CA VAL A 18 13.54 1.56 9.86
C VAL A 18 14.09 2.79 10.59
N ASN A 19 13.24 3.79 10.83
CA ASN A 19 13.64 4.99 11.56
C ASN A 19 14.05 4.67 13.01
N GLU A 20 13.27 3.86 13.71
CA GLU A 20 13.55 3.46 15.10
C GLU A 20 14.84 2.64 15.22
N SER A 21 15.10 1.76 14.25
CA SER A 21 16.26 0.86 14.25
C SER A 21 17.51 1.51 13.65
N GLN A 22 17.43 2.78 13.23
CA GLN A 22 18.50 3.52 12.55
C GLN A 22 19.12 2.73 11.38
N LEU A 23 18.30 1.95 10.67
CA LEU A 23 18.77 1.14 9.55
C LEU A 23 19.15 2.07 8.39
N THR A 24 20.26 1.73 7.72
CA THR A 24 20.67 2.45 6.52
C THR A 24 19.70 2.10 5.39
N HIS A 25 19.30 3.11 4.61
CA HIS A 25 18.56 2.87 3.38
C HIS A 25 19.50 2.22 2.36
N ASP A 26 19.37 0.91 2.21
CA ASP A 26 20.09 0.12 1.21
C ASP A 26 19.16 -0.33 0.07
N ASP A 27 19.77 -0.90 -0.97
CA ASP A 27 19.06 -1.32 -2.18
C ASP A 27 17.98 -2.39 -1.89
N GLU A 28 18.20 -3.24 -0.89
CA GLU A 28 17.24 -4.26 -0.48
C GLU A 28 16.00 -3.62 0.15
N LEU A 29 16.20 -2.67 1.07
CA LEU A 29 15.13 -1.95 1.72
C LEU A 29 14.32 -1.10 0.72
N GLN A 30 15.00 -0.42 -0.21
CA GLN A 30 14.34 0.30 -1.29
C GLN A 30 13.48 -0.65 -2.14
N GLY A 31 14.00 -1.84 -2.47
CA GLY A 31 13.24 -2.87 -3.17
C GLY A 31 11.96 -3.33 -2.44
N ILE A 32 11.96 -3.35 -1.10
CA ILE A 32 10.76 -3.64 -0.31
C ILE A 32 9.74 -2.50 -0.43
N TYR A 33 10.18 -1.24 -0.34
CA TYR A 33 9.29 -0.08 -0.50
C TYR A 33 8.63 -0.03 -1.88
N ASP A 34 9.38 -0.34 -2.92
CA ASP A 34 8.87 -0.37 -4.29
C ASP A 34 7.79 -1.44 -4.46
N ARG A 35 8.03 -2.65 -3.92
CA ARG A 35 7.07 -3.76 -3.93
C ARG A 35 5.79 -3.40 -3.18
N LEU A 36 5.90 -2.79 -1.99
CA LEU A 36 4.75 -2.36 -1.19
C LEU A 36 3.95 -1.26 -1.90
N THR A 37 4.64 -0.32 -2.55
CA THR A 37 4.01 0.75 -3.32
C THR A 37 3.26 0.18 -4.54
N ASN A 38 3.90 -0.70 -5.30
CA ASN A 38 3.25 -1.35 -6.45
C ASN A 38 2.05 -2.21 -6.04
N LEU A 39 2.15 -2.92 -4.91
CA LEU A 39 1.05 -3.71 -4.38
C LEU A 39 -0.12 -2.81 -3.93
N ASN A 40 0.17 -1.68 -3.29
CA ASN A 40 -0.84 -0.69 -2.90
C ASN A 40 -1.63 -0.17 -4.12
N GLU A 41 -0.93 0.22 -5.19
CA GLU A 41 -1.56 0.71 -6.43
C GLU A 41 -2.52 -0.31 -7.03
N LYS A 42 -2.09 -1.58 -7.12
CA LYS A 42 -2.93 -2.69 -7.62
C LYS A 42 -4.17 -2.90 -6.75
N VAL A 43 -4.02 -2.87 -5.43
CA VAL A 43 -5.13 -3.05 -4.48
C VAL A 43 -6.14 -1.91 -4.60
N GLU A 44 -5.68 -0.65 -4.65
CA GLU A 44 -6.58 0.50 -4.78
C GLU A 44 -7.28 0.51 -6.14
N PHE A 45 -6.58 0.16 -7.23
CA PHE A 45 -7.20 -0.03 -8.54
C PHE A 45 -8.33 -1.05 -8.50
N LEU A 46 -8.08 -2.24 -7.93
CA LEU A 46 -9.10 -3.29 -7.82
C LEU A 46 -10.27 -2.89 -6.91
N LYS A 47 -10.00 -2.23 -5.78
CA LYS A 47 -11.05 -1.70 -4.88
C LYS A 47 -11.95 -0.71 -5.62
N ASN A 48 -11.37 0.20 -6.40
CA ASN A 48 -12.14 1.16 -7.18
C ASN A 48 -12.97 0.47 -8.27
N LYS A 49 -12.38 -0.48 -9.00
CA LYS A 49 -13.11 -1.30 -9.99
C LYS A 49 -14.30 -2.03 -9.37
N ILE A 50 -14.14 -2.64 -8.20
CA ILE A 50 -15.23 -3.34 -7.49
C ILE A 50 -16.33 -2.37 -7.08
N LYS A 51 -15.97 -1.19 -6.56
CA LYS A 51 -16.94 -0.15 -6.19
C LYS A 51 -17.74 0.33 -7.40
N SER A 52 -17.08 0.64 -8.51
CA SER A 52 -17.73 1.08 -9.75
C SER A 52 -18.67 0.01 -10.30
N ASN A 53 -18.27 -1.27 -10.29
CA ASN A 53 -19.14 -2.36 -10.71
C ASN A 53 -20.40 -2.46 -9.84
N ARG A 54 -20.27 -2.34 -8.51
CA ARG A 54 -21.43 -2.35 -7.60
C ARG A 54 -22.37 -1.16 -7.82
N GLN A 55 -21.84 0.01 -8.15
CA GLN A 55 -22.65 1.18 -8.47
C GLN A 55 -23.42 0.99 -9.78
N ASN A 56 -22.76 0.46 -10.81
CA ASN A 56 -23.36 0.21 -12.11
C ASN A 56 -24.38 -0.95 -12.12
N SER A 57 -24.25 -1.93 -11.22
CA SER A 57 -25.23 -3.02 -11.07
C SER A 57 -26.48 -2.64 -10.26
N ASN A 58 -26.46 -1.49 -9.56
CA ASN A 58 -27.60 -0.99 -8.79
C ASN A 58 -28.40 0.10 -9.53
N VAL A 59 -28.18 0.24 -10.85
CA VAL A 59 -28.94 1.06 -11.80
C VAL A 59 -29.53 0.11 -12.83
#